data_AF-A0A2M8AY45-F1
#
_entry.id   AF-A0A2M8AY45-F1
#
_cell.length_a   1.000
_cell.length_b   1.000
_cell.length_c   1.000
_cell.angle_alpha   90.00
_cell.angle_beta   90.00
_cell.angle_gamma   90.00
#
_symmetry.space_group_name_H-M   'P 1'
#
loop_
_entity.id
_entity.type
_entity.pdbx_description
1 polymer ?
#
loop_
_entity_poly.entity_id
_entity_poly.type
_entity_poly.pdbx_seq_one_letter_code
_entity_poly.pdbx_strand_id
1 'polypeptide(L)'
;METHSGDVAVSLRRPKGRTAPLGLPWPQVSREQWNDYRWQLSHRITSVDALAELCRIPAEEAQRLSRVTDIYRLGITPYYLSLIRFDDPDDPIARQCVPSAEEVFGAQDGEDDPLEEEKDMPVPGLTHRYPDRCLMVVTNFCSMYCRHCTRKRIWTLGEAAKTEFELSKMFAYVRRHEEIRDVIVSGGDPLTLPTDRIEHILKGLRKISHVEIIR
;
A
#
# COMPACT_ATOMS: atom_id res chain seq x y z
N MET A 1 -24.18 9.61 -36.85
CA MET A 1 -24.56 9.43 -35.43
C MET A 1 -24.69 7.94 -35.22
N GLU A 2 -23.55 7.28 -35.03
CA GLU A 2 -23.48 5.83 -34.84
C GLU A 2 -22.85 5.59 -33.48
N THR A 3 -23.65 5.00 -32.61
CA THR A 3 -23.30 4.61 -31.25
C THR A 3 -22.37 3.40 -31.32
N HIS A 4 -21.09 3.58 -30.98
CA HIS A 4 -20.23 2.45 -30.66
C HIS A 4 -20.62 1.88 -29.30
N SER A 5 -21.65 1.04 -29.32
CA SER A 5 -21.92 0.05 -28.27
C SER A 5 -20.83 -1.02 -28.37
N GLY A 6 -19.83 -0.90 -27.49
CA GLY A 6 -18.68 -1.79 -27.43
C GLY A 6 -18.18 -1.96 -26.00
N ASP A 7 -19.09 -2.06 -25.03
CA ASP A 7 -18.77 -2.56 -23.68
C ASP A 7 -18.43 -4.04 -23.77
N VAL A 8 -17.23 -4.33 -24.25
CA VAL A 8 -16.65 -5.66 -24.18
C VAL A 8 -16.10 -5.80 -22.77
N ALA A 9 -16.83 -6.50 -21.90
CA ALA A 9 -16.36 -6.94 -20.60
C ALA A 9 -14.93 -7.47 -20.73
N VAL A 10 -14.05 -7.09 -19.78
CA VAL A 10 -12.64 -7.47 -19.85
C VAL A 10 -12.56 -9.00 -19.88
N SER A 11 -12.22 -9.56 -21.04
CA SER A 11 -11.63 -10.90 -21.09
C SER A 11 -10.25 -10.74 -20.47
N LEU A 12 -10.18 -10.84 -19.14
CA LEU A 12 -8.93 -10.93 -18.40
C LEU A 12 -8.24 -12.17 -18.97
N ARG A 13 -7.33 -11.96 -19.94
CA ARG A 13 -6.62 -13.05 -20.60
C ARG A 13 -5.92 -13.84 -19.52
N ARG A 14 -6.40 -15.06 -19.30
CA ARG A 14 -5.82 -16.00 -18.35
C ARG A 14 -4.34 -16.18 -18.68
N PRO A 15 -3.41 -16.04 -17.72
CA PRO A 15 -2.13 -16.72 -17.84
C PRO A 15 -2.43 -18.22 -18.04
N LYS A 16 -1.83 -18.85 -19.06
CA LYS A 16 -2.05 -20.28 -19.34
C LYS A 16 -1.83 -21.09 -18.05
N GLY A 17 -2.81 -21.92 -17.67
CA GLY A 17 -2.68 -22.87 -16.56
C GLY A 17 -3.20 -22.43 -15.18
N ARG A 18 -3.95 -21.32 -15.06
CA ARG A 18 -4.55 -20.88 -13.76
C ARG A 18 -6.06 -21.16 -13.69
N THR A 19 -6.52 -21.76 -12.59
CA THR A 19 -7.93 -22.12 -12.31
C THR A 19 -8.63 -21.18 -11.33
N ALA A 20 -8.08 -19.99 -11.06
CA ALA A 20 -8.76 -18.98 -10.27
C ALA A 20 -10.18 -18.72 -10.83
N PRO A 21 -11.20 -18.50 -9.98
CA PRO A 21 -12.57 -18.35 -10.45
C PRO A 21 -12.65 -17.21 -11.47
N LEU A 22 -13.19 -17.51 -12.65
CA LEU A 22 -13.54 -16.52 -13.67
C LEU A 22 -14.45 -15.46 -13.02
N GLY A 23 -13.98 -14.22 -12.87
CA GLY A 23 -14.82 -13.09 -12.47
C GLY A 23 -15.05 -12.89 -10.96
N LEU A 24 -14.06 -13.16 -10.10
CA LEU A 24 -14.14 -12.75 -8.69
C LEU A 24 -14.32 -11.22 -8.56
N PRO A 25 -15.11 -10.75 -7.58
CA PRO A 25 -16.57 -10.55 -7.64
C PRO A 25 -17.05 -9.52 -8.68
N TRP A 26 -16.25 -9.17 -9.69
CA TRP A 26 -16.58 -8.13 -10.67
C TRP A 26 -16.85 -8.71 -12.08
N PRO A 27 -17.86 -9.55 -12.28
CA PRO A 27 -18.16 -10.14 -13.58
C PRO A 27 -18.61 -9.12 -14.63
N GLN A 28 -18.96 -7.90 -14.22
CA GLN A 28 -19.46 -6.82 -15.09
C GLN A 28 -18.54 -5.58 -15.13
N VAL A 29 -17.29 -5.66 -14.65
CA VAL A 29 -16.38 -4.50 -14.70
C VAL A 29 -15.93 -4.21 -16.15
N SER A 30 -16.04 -2.94 -16.56
CA SER A 30 -15.55 -2.51 -17.86
C SER A 30 -14.02 -2.41 -17.89
N ARG A 31 -13.43 -2.32 -19.08
CA ARG A 31 -11.97 -2.17 -19.23
C ARG A 31 -11.48 -0.84 -18.71
N GLU A 32 -12.28 0.19 -18.88
CA GLU A 32 -12.03 1.55 -18.40
C GLU A 32 -11.99 1.56 -16.88
N GLN A 33 -12.98 0.93 -16.22
CA GLN A 33 -13.00 0.79 -14.77
C GLN A 33 -11.79 -0.02 -14.26
N TRP A 34 -11.48 -1.14 -14.92
CA TRP A 34 -10.33 -1.96 -14.51
C TRP A 34 -8.99 -1.20 -14.60
N ASN A 35 -8.82 -0.35 -15.61
CA ASN A 35 -7.62 0.46 -15.80
C ASN A 35 -7.61 1.76 -14.97
N ASP A 36 -8.72 2.12 -14.32
CA ASP A 36 -8.76 3.25 -13.40
C ASP A 36 -8.26 2.84 -12.03
N TYR A 37 -7.09 3.36 -11.64
CA TYR A 37 -6.51 3.09 -10.33
C TYR A 37 -7.44 3.53 -9.18
N ARG A 38 -8.28 4.55 -9.39
CA ARG A 38 -9.22 5.01 -8.35
C ARG A 38 -10.30 3.96 -8.10
N TRP A 39 -10.78 3.32 -9.16
CA TRP A 39 -11.70 2.20 -9.06
C TRP A 39 -11.05 1.02 -8.32
N GLN A 40 -9.79 0.70 -8.65
CA GLN A 40 -9.02 -0.34 -7.95
C GLN A 40 -8.88 -0.04 -6.44
N LEU A 41 -8.62 1.21 -6.07
CA LEU A 41 -8.50 1.64 -4.67
C LEU A 41 -9.83 1.64 -3.92
N SER A 42 -10.94 2.01 -4.57
CA SER A 42 -12.27 2.03 -3.94
C SER A 42 -12.90 0.65 -3.79
N HIS A 43 -12.42 -0.35 -4.55
CA HIS A 43 -12.90 -1.74 -4.52
C HIS A 43 -11.90 -2.71 -3.87
N ARG A 44 -10.99 -2.21 -3.03
CA ARG A 44 -10.09 -3.08 -2.26
C ARG A 44 -10.90 -4.04 -1.38
N ILE A 45 -10.44 -5.28 -1.30
CA ILE A 45 -10.90 -6.22 -0.28
C ILE A 45 -10.25 -5.82 1.05
N THR A 46 -11.08 -5.41 2.01
CA THR A 46 -10.65 -4.88 3.31
C THR A 46 -11.22 -5.64 4.50
N SER A 47 -12.09 -6.63 4.27
CA SER A 47 -12.64 -7.50 5.31
C SER A 47 -12.29 -8.96 5.09
N VAL A 48 -12.13 -9.69 6.19
CA VAL A 48 -11.88 -11.13 6.16
C VAL A 48 -13.08 -11.88 5.60
N ASP A 49 -14.31 -11.44 5.88
CA ASP A 49 -15.52 -12.08 5.34
C ASP A 49 -15.54 -12.07 3.80
N ALA A 50 -15.24 -10.93 3.19
CA ALA A 50 -15.14 -10.82 1.73
C ALA A 50 -14.00 -11.70 1.18
N LEU A 51 -12.87 -11.76 1.89
CA LEU A 51 -11.75 -12.62 1.49
C LEU A 51 -12.11 -14.10 1.62
N ALA A 52 -12.79 -14.50 2.68
CA ALA A 52 -13.18 -15.88 2.97
C ALA A 52 -14.19 -16.40 1.95
N GLU A 53 -15.15 -15.57 1.55
CA GLU A 53 -16.10 -15.90 0.47
C GLU A 53 -15.37 -16.15 -0.86
N LEU A 54 -14.45 -15.26 -1.23
CA LEU A 54 -13.73 -15.33 -2.52
C LEU A 54 -12.73 -16.50 -2.56
N CYS A 55 -12.06 -16.77 -1.43
CA CYS A 55 -10.98 -17.75 -1.33
C CYS A 55 -11.45 -19.09 -0.76
N ARG A 56 -12.74 -19.23 -0.41
CA ARG A 56 -13.33 -20.41 0.26
C ARG A 56 -12.58 -20.79 1.55
N ILE A 57 -12.22 -19.78 2.35
CA ILE A 57 -11.50 -20.00 3.62
C ILE A 57 -12.50 -20.59 4.63
N PRO A 58 -12.16 -21.70 5.33
CA PRO A 58 -13.01 -22.26 6.37
C PRO A 58 -13.32 -21.27 7.49
N ALA A 59 -14.51 -21.35 8.09
CA ALA A 59 -14.98 -20.39 9.09
C ALA A 59 -14.04 -20.26 10.30
N GLU A 60 -13.44 -21.36 10.75
CA GLU A 60 -12.47 -21.36 11.85
C GLU A 60 -11.21 -20.54 11.49
N GLU A 61 -10.68 -20.74 10.29
CA GLU A 61 -9.51 -19.97 9.83
C GLU A 61 -9.88 -18.51 9.62
N ALA A 62 -11.06 -18.22 9.05
CA ALA A 62 -11.55 -16.85 8.92
C ALA A 62 -11.62 -16.13 10.29
N GLN A 63 -12.09 -16.79 11.36
CA GLN A 63 -12.07 -16.20 12.70
C GLN A 63 -10.65 -15.87 13.19
N ARG A 64 -9.67 -16.74 12.90
CA ARG A 64 -8.26 -16.49 13.25
C ARG A 64 -7.71 -15.30 12.47
N LEU A 65 -8.02 -15.19 11.18
CA LEU A 65 -7.62 -14.07 10.34
C LEU A 65 -8.27 -12.75 10.80
N SER A 66 -9.53 -12.78 11.25
CA SER A 66 -10.20 -11.57 11.78
C SER A 66 -9.43 -10.97 12.95
N ARG A 67 -8.94 -11.80 13.88
CA ARG A 67 -8.10 -11.35 15.00
C ARG A 67 -6.78 -10.71 14.55
N VAL A 68 -6.23 -11.15 13.42
CA VAL A 68 -5.04 -10.53 12.82
C VAL A 68 -5.42 -9.17 12.22
N THR A 69 -6.55 -9.07 11.53
CA THR A 69 -6.99 -7.82 10.89
C THR A 69 -7.47 -6.75 11.84
N ASP A 70 -7.82 -7.11 13.09
CA ASP A 70 -8.08 -6.16 14.18
C ASP A 70 -6.82 -5.35 14.54
N ILE A 71 -5.63 -5.92 14.32
CA ILE A 71 -4.33 -5.28 14.60
C ILE A 71 -3.72 -4.74 13.30
N TYR A 72 -3.64 -5.59 12.28
CA TYR A 72 -2.97 -5.32 11.02
C TYR A 72 -3.95 -5.29 9.86
N ARG A 73 -4.24 -4.08 9.40
CA ARG A 73 -5.17 -3.79 8.30
C ARG A 73 -5.04 -4.73 7.11
N LEU A 74 -6.18 -5.01 6.49
CA LEU A 74 -6.30 -5.72 5.22
C LEU A 74 -6.64 -4.72 4.11
N GLY A 75 -6.00 -4.89 2.96
CA GLY A 75 -6.29 -4.13 1.75
C GLY A 75 -5.64 -4.82 0.58
N ILE A 76 -6.44 -5.34 -0.35
CA ILE A 76 -5.97 -6.00 -1.57
C ILE A 76 -6.77 -5.44 -2.74
N THR A 77 -6.10 -4.86 -3.74
CA THR A 77 -6.80 -4.37 -4.93
C THR A 77 -7.40 -5.52 -5.75
N PRO A 78 -8.49 -5.27 -6.50
CA PRO A 78 -9.03 -6.22 -7.48
C PRO A 78 -7.95 -6.82 -8.39
N TYR A 79 -7.06 -5.97 -8.92
CA TYR A 79 -5.96 -6.39 -9.76
C TYR A 79 -5.03 -7.38 -9.04
N TYR A 80 -4.54 -7.06 -7.84
CA TYR A 80 -3.57 -7.90 -7.14
C TYR A 80 -4.20 -9.24 -6.73
N LEU A 81 -5.46 -9.22 -6.28
CA LEU A 81 -6.22 -10.42 -5.96
C LEU A 81 -6.37 -11.35 -7.19
N SER A 82 -6.57 -10.79 -8.38
CA SER A 82 -6.72 -11.57 -9.63
C SER A 82 -5.45 -12.35 -10.03
N LEU A 83 -4.30 -12.03 -9.43
CA LEU A 83 -3.04 -12.72 -9.70
C LEU A 83 -2.90 -14.01 -8.89
N ILE A 84 -3.68 -14.19 -7.82
CA ILE A 84 -3.62 -15.34 -6.91
C ILE A 84 -4.17 -16.60 -7.58
N ARG A 85 -3.49 -17.73 -7.36
CA ARG A 85 -3.99 -19.07 -7.67
C ARG A 85 -4.64 -19.68 -6.43
N PHE A 86 -5.96 -19.58 -6.32
CA PHE A 86 -6.70 -20.12 -5.16
C PHE A 86 -6.70 -21.65 -5.07
N ASP A 87 -6.30 -22.35 -6.14
CA ASP A 87 -6.05 -23.80 -6.15
C ASP A 87 -4.71 -24.19 -5.51
N ASP A 88 -3.83 -23.23 -5.26
CA ASP A 88 -2.48 -23.43 -4.75
C ASP A 88 -2.36 -22.83 -3.33
N PRO A 89 -2.31 -23.66 -2.28
CA PRO A 89 -2.19 -23.16 -0.90
C PRO A 89 -0.86 -22.44 -0.63
N ASP A 90 0.17 -22.67 -1.46
CA ASP A 90 1.49 -22.05 -1.36
C ASP A 90 1.67 -20.89 -2.36
N ASP A 91 0.58 -20.37 -2.95
CA ASP A 91 0.65 -19.32 -3.95
C ASP A 91 1.47 -18.11 -3.43
N PRO A 92 2.54 -17.72 -4.15
CA PRO A 92 3.46 -16.70 -3.65
C PRO A 92 2.84 -15.30 -3.62
N ILE A 93 1.76 -15.04 -4.37
CA ILE A 93 1.05 -13.76 -4.32
C ILE A 93 0.14 -13.74 -3.09
N ALA A 94 -0.59 -14.83 -2.83
CA ALA A 94 -1.42 -14.96 -1.63
C ALA A 94 -0.60 -14.73 -0.36
N ARG A 95 0.58 -15.35 -0.24
CA ARG A 95 1.49 -15.16 0.92
C ARG A 95 1.93 -13.72 1.16
N GLN A 96 1.86 -12.86 0.14
CA GLN A 96 2.24 -11.45 0.25
C GLN A 96 1.09 -10.55 0.72
N CYS A 97 -0.18 -10.92 0.51
CA CYS A 97 -1.32 -10.03 0.74
C CYS A 97 -2.46 -10.62 1.59
N VAL A 98 -2.60 -11.95 1.66
CA VAL A 98 -3.57 -12.64 2.51
C VAL A 98 -2.99 -12.76 3.93
N PRO A 99 -3.72 -12.33 4.98
CA PRO A 99 -3.23 -12.43 6.35
C PRO A 99 -2.95 -13.87 6.77
N SER A 100 -2.01 -14.06 7.68
CA SER A 100 -1.74 -15.33 8.38
C SER A 100 -1.88 -15.16 9.89
N ALA A 101 -2.43 -16.17 10.56
CA ALA A 101 -2.48 -16.23 12.02
C ALA A 101 -1.08 -16.13 12.68
N GLU A 102 -0.02 -16.56 11.98
CA GLU A 102 1.36 -16.50 12.47
C GLU A 102 1.85 -15.07 12.70
N GLU A 103 1.24 -14.08 12.03
CA GLU A 103 1.62 -12.68 12.17
C GLU A 103 1.40 -12.11 13.58
N VAL A 104 0.49 -12.72 14.35
CA VAL A 104 0.18 -12.31 15.73
C VAL A 104 0.50 -13.42 16.72
N PHE A 105 0.23 -14.68 16.36
CA PHE A 105 0.37 -15.82 17.27
C PHE A 105 1.69 -16.59 17.11
N GLY A 106 2.48 -16.28 16.08
CA GLY A 106 3.77 -16.92 15.80
C GLY A 106 4.99 -16.05 16.13
N ALA A 107 4.81 -14.76 16.42
CA ALA A 107 5.89 -13.84 16.73
C ALA A 107 6.39 -14.06 18.16
N GLN A 108 7.43 -14.90 18.32
CA GLN A 108 8.19 -14.99 19.57
C GLN A 108 9.36 -14.00 19.60
N ASP A 109 9.86 -13.61 18.41
CA ASP A 109 11.00 -12.73 18.22
C ASP A 109 10.66 -11.63 17.19
N GLY A 110 10.97 -10.38 17.51
CA GLY A 110 10.73 -9.23 16.64
C GLY A 110 10.65 -7.91 17.41
N GLU A 111 11.01 -6.81 16.76
CA GLU A 111 10.86 -5.45 17.29
C GLU A 111 9.92 -4.66 16.38
N ASP A 112 9.15 -3.72 16.94
CA ASP A 112 8.21 -2.90 16.16
C ASP A 112 8.94 -1.93 15.20
N ASP A 113 10.07 -1.39 15.65
CA ASP A 113 10.94 -0.50 14.88
C ASP A 113 12.38 -1.02 14.86
N PRO A 114 12.64 -2.18 14.21
CA PRO A 114 13.96 -2.81 14.18
C PRO A 114 14.98 -1.97 13.40
N LEU A 115 14.47 -1.01 12.63
CA LEU A 115 15.26 -0.06 11.91
C LEU A 115 15.50 1.21 12.70
N GLU A 116 15.02 1.40 13.94
CA GLU A 116 15.17 2.64 14.72
C GLU A 116 14.77 3.92 13.95
N GLU A 117 13.75 3.86 13.08
CA GLU A 117 13.31 5.02 12.29
C GLU A 117 12.79 6.17 13.17
N GLU A 118 12.20 5.86 14.34
CA GLU A 118 11.68 6.83 15.30
C GLU A 118 12.79 7.55 16.06
N LYS A 119 13.86 6.84 16.41
CA LYS A 119 15.05 7.42 17.05
C LYS A 119 15.72 8.46 16.16
N ASP A 120 15.78 8.17 14.86
CA ASP A 120 16.36 9.04 13.84
C ASP A 120 15.33 10.00 13.22
N MET A 121 14.21 10.28 13.90
CA MET A 121 13.10 11.12 13.40
C MET A 121 13.14 12.54 13.99
N PRO A 122 13.95 13.47 13.44
CA PRO A 122 14.07 14.84 13.96
C PRO A 122 12.77 15.65 13.88
N VAL A 123 11.89 15.33 12.93
CA VAL A 123 10.52 15.85 12.86
C VAL A 123 9.55 14.74 12.46
N PRO A 124 8.29 14.74 12.95
CA PRO A 124 7.34 13.66 12.68
C PRO A 124 7.22 13.33 11.19
N GLY A 125 7.50 12.08 10.83
CA GLY A 125 7.45 11.55 9.47
C GLY A 125 8.68 11.84 8.60
N LEU A 126 9.76 12.42 9.14
CA LEU A 126 11.04 12.56 8.44
C LEU A 126 12.14 11.87 9.25
N THR A 127 12.73 10.82 8.68
CA THR A 127 13.86 10.09 9.27
C THR A 127 15.16 10.55 8.60
N HIS A 128 16.14 10.98 9.39
CA HIS A 128 17.45 11.43 8.92
C HIS A 128 18.57 10.64 9.63
N ARG A 129 18.82 9.42 9.14
CA ARG A 129 19.87 8.52 9.65
C ARG A 129 21.23 8.78 9.03
N TYR A 130 21.23 9.02 7.73
CA TYR A 130 22.46 9.06 6.93
C TYR A 130 22.90 10.50 6.70
N PRO A 131 24.21 10.77 6.58
CA PRO A 131 24.71 12.15 6.56
C PRO A 131 24.15 13.05 5.46
N ASP A 132 23.75 12.49 4.31
CA ASP A 132 23.46 13.25 3.10
C ASP A 132 22.04 13.05 2.55
N ARG A 133 21.19 12.29 3.26
CA ARG A 133 19.86 11.92 2.78
C ARG A 133 18.86 11.66 3.87
N CYS A 134 17.60 11.99 3.58
CA CYS A 134 16.49 11.74 4.49
C CYS A 134 15.33 11.01 3.79
N LEU A 135 14.50 10.38 4.61
CA LEU A 135 13.28 9.71 4.22
C LEU A 135 12.08 10.52 4.71
N MET A 136 11.17 10.90 3.82
CA MET A 136 9.93 11.59 4.12
C MET A 136 8.73 10.66 3.92
N VAL A 137 8.04 10.28 4.99
CA VAL A 137 6.80 9.50 4.96
C VAL A 137 5.61 10.44 4.79
N VAL A 138 5.08 10.56 3.57
CA VAL A 138 4.03 11.55 3.21
C VAL A 138 2.60 11.01 3.30
N THR A 139 2.43 9.70 3.50
CA THR A 139 1.15 9.03 3.71
C THR A 139 1.35 7.71 4.43
N ASN A 140 0.36 7.22 5.18
CA ASN A 140 0.37 5.87 5.76
C ASN A 140 -0.45 4.86 4.92
N PHE A 141 -1.09 5.32 3.85
CA PHE A 141 -1.92 4.51 2.99
C PHE A 141 -1.09 3.71 1.97
N CYS A 142 -1.50 2.46 1.71
CA CYS A 142 -1.00 1.64 0.61
C CYS A 142 -2.19 1.11 -0.21
N SER A 143 -2.01 0.95 -1.52
CA SER A 143 -2.99 0.26 -2.37
C SER A 143 -3.16 -1.21 -1.96
N MET A 144 -2.09 -1.84 -1.50
CA MET A 144 -2.09 -3.19 -0.93
C MET A 144 -1.21 -3.22 0.33
N TYR A 145 -1.69 -3.89 1.38
CA TYR A 145 -0.97 -4.03 2.64
C TYR A 145 -0.13 -5.31 2.67
N CYS A 146 1.14 -5.21 2.25
CA CYS A 146 2.07 -6.33 2.18
C CYS A 146 2.28 -6.96 3.56
N ARG A 147 1.98 -8.25 3.74
CA ARG A 147 2.07 -8.93 5.06
C ARG A 147 3.48 -8.95 5.66
N HIS A 148 4.49 -8.70 4.82
CA HIS A 148 5.92 -8.60 5.14
C HIS A 148 6.43 -7.14 5.20
N CYS A 149 5.54 -6.15 5.35
CA CYS A 149 5.95 -4.74 5.42
C CYS A 149 6.83 -4.46 6.65
N THR A 150 8.02 -3.87 6.46
CA THR A 150 8.92 -3.48 7.56
C THR A 150 8.37 -2.35 8.44
N ARG A 151 7.35 -1.62 7.95
CA ARG A 151 6.67 -0.53 8.66
C ARG A 151 5.27 -0.92 9.14
N LYS A 152 5.05 -2.21 9.37
CA LYS A 152 3.74 -2.74 9.77
C LYS A 152 3.16 -2.05 11.01
N ARG A 153 4.00 -1.61 11.97
CA ARG A 153 3.60 -0.83 13.14
C ARG A 153 2.77 0.42 12.79
N ILE A 154 3.07 1.07 11.65
CA ILE A 154 2.44 2.32 11.21
C ILE A 154 0.96 2.10 10.83
N TRP A 155 0.57 0.87 10.46
CA TRP A 155 -0.81 0.58 10.05
C TRP A 155 -1.82 0.79 11.18
N THR A 156 -1.37 0.70 12.44
CA THR A 156 -2.18 0.98 13.63
C THR A 156 -2.55 2.45 13.78
N LEU A 157 -1.80 3.37 13.13
CA LEU A 157 -2.00 4.82 13.22
C LEU A 157 -3.07 5.37 12.27
N GLY A 158 -3.64 4.52 11.41
CA GLY A 158 -4.66 4.92 10.44
C GLY A 158 -4.13 5.30 9.06
N GLU A 159 -5.06 5.37 8.11
CA GLU A 159 -4.83 5.79 6.73
C GLU A 159 -4.96 7.31 6.63
N ALA A 160 -3.83 8.02 6.59
CA ALA A 160 -3.83 9.46 6.43
C ALA A 160 -2.63 9.94 5.60
N ALA A 161 -2.90 10.90 4.72
CA ALA A 161 -1.86 11.73 4.12
C ALA A 161 -1.37 12.75 5.15
N LYS A 162 -0.08 13.13 5.06
CA LYS A 162 0.47 14.19 5.89
C LYS A 162 -0.19 15.52 5.57
N THR A 163 -0.55 16.27 6.60
CA THR A 163 -1.13 17.61 6.51
C THR A 163 -0.12 18.61 5.95
N GLU A 164 -0.60 19.76 5.46
CA GLU A 164 0.28 20.88 5.07
C GLU A 164 1.21 21.32 6.21
N PHE A 165 0.70 21.31 7.44
CA PHE A 165 1.49 21.67 8.61
C PHE A 165 2.64 20.67 8.84
N GLU A 166 2.38 19.37 8.76
CA GLU A 166 3.44 18.35 8.85
C GLU A 166 4.45 18.47 7.71
N LEU A 167 4.00 18.59 6.46
CA LEU A 167 4.90 18.77 5.31
C LEU A 167 5.76 20.03 5.45
N SER A 168 5.19 21.13 5.95
CA SER A 168 5.93 22.37 6.16
C SER A 168 7.09 22.21 7.16
N LYS A 169 6.91 21.39 8.21
CA LYS A 169 7.97 21.06 9.18
C LYS A 169 9.07 20.24 8.53
N MET A 170 8.70 19.27 7.70
CA MET A 170 9.67 18.46 6.94
C MET A 170 10.48 19.33 5.98
N PHE A 171 9.83 20.19 5.18
CA PHE A 171 10.54 21.11 4.28
C PHE A 171 11.43 22.08 5.05
N ALA A 172 10.96 22.60 6.19
CA ALA A 172 11.76 23.49 7.03
C ALA A 172 12.99 22.79 7.62
N TYR A 173 12.88 21.51 7.95
CA TYR A 173 14.03 20.69 8.34
C TYR A 173 15.02 20.57 7.19
N VAL A 174 14.60 20.06 6.02
CA VAL A 174 15.49 19.89 4.85
C VAL A 174 16.17 21.21 4.46
N ARG A 175 15.46 22.34 4.50
CA ARG A 175 16.05 23.67 4.20
C ARG A 175 17.17 24.09 5.14
N ARG A 176 17.13 23.70 6.42
CA ARG A 176 18.15 24.08 7.42
C ARG A 176 19.37 23.18 7.42
N HIS A 177 19.28 22.03 6.75
CA HIS A 177 20.28 20.98 6.74
C HIS A 177 20.86 20.88 5.32
N GLU A 178 21.87 21.72 5.04
CA GLU A 178 22.49 21.86 3.70
C GLU A 178 23.22 20.59 3.24
N GLU A 179 23.55 19.70 4.17
CA GLU A 179 24.13 18.39 3.89
C GLU A 179 23.16 17.44 3.15
N ILE A 180 21.84 17.67 3.26
CA ILE A 180 20.82 16.79 2.67
C ILE A 180 20.67 17.08 1.17
N ARG A 181 21.29 16.25 0.34
CA ARG A 181 21.20 16.34 -1.13
C ARG A 181 20.18 15.39 -1.75
N ASP A 182 19.77 14.34 -1.03
CA ASP A 182 18.85 13.31 -1.51
C ASP A 182 17.66 13.14 -0.55
N VAL A 183 16.45 13.32 -1.09
CA VAL A 183 15.20 13.19 -0.33
C VAL A 183 14.36 12.08 -0.92
N ILE A 184 14.13 11.03 -0.13
CA ILE A 184 13.28 9.90 -0.50
C ILE A 184 11.84 10.21 -0.07
N VAL A 185 10.95 10.41 -1.03
CA VAL A 185 9.51 10.58 -0.79
C VAL A 185 8.88 9.18 -0.72
N SER A 186 8.56 8.76 0.49
CA SER A 186 7.96 7.46 0.80
C SER A 186 6.56 7.64 1.40
N GLY A 187 5.90 6.54 1.73
CA GLY A 187 4.76 6.55 2.62
C GLY A 187 4.71 5.24 3.42
N GLY A 188 3.50 4.73 3.55
CA GLY A 188 3.14 3.51 2.81
C GLY A 188 3.54 3.66 1.33
N ASP A 189 2.59 4.00 0.45
CA ASP A 189 2.86 4.22 -0.98
C ASP A 189 2.53 5.68 -1.38
N PRO A 190 3.53 6.52 -1.70
CA PRO A 190 3.33 7.93 -2.03
C PRO A 190 2.53 8.13 -3.34
N LEU A 191 2.53 7.17 -4.26
CA LEU A 191 1.85 7.28 -5.55
C LEU A 191 0.34 7.04 -5.45
N THR A 192 -0.14 6.71 -4.26
CA THR A 192 -1.59 6.69 -3.94
C THR A 192 -2.17 8.08 -3.73
N LEU A 193 -1.32 9.09 -3.52
CA LEU A 193 -1.75 10.46 -3.34
C LEU A 193 -2.32 11.05 -4.65
N PRO A 194 -3.26 12.00 -4.56
CA PRO A 194 -3.67 12.81 -5.71
C PRO A 194 -2.48 13.48 -6.41
N THR A 195 -2.55 13.62 -7.73
CA THR A 195 -1.44 14.14 -8.55
C THR A 195 -0.99 15.55 -8.13
N ASP A 196 -1.94 16.41 -7.78
CA ASP A 196 -1.69 17.76 -7.27
C ASP A 196 -0.95 17.74 -5.92
N ARG A 197 -1.25 16.76 -5.06
CA ARG A 197 -0.53 16.55 -3.80
C ARG A 197 0.92 16.14 -4.01
N ILE A 198 1.15 15.20 -4.93
CA ILE A 198 2.50 14.77 -5.31
C ILE A 198 3.27 15.96 -5.89
N GLU A 199 2.65 16.70 -6.82
CA GLU A 199 3.25 17.88 -7.44
C GLU A 199 3.61 18.95 -6.40
N HIS A 200 2.73 19.20 -5.42
CA HIS A 200 3.02 20.11 -4.31
C HIS A 200 4.29 19.69 -3.55
N ILE A 201 4.41 18.41 -3.19
CA ILE A 201 5.57 17.88 -2.46
C ILE A 201 6.85 18.04 -3.29
N LEU A 202 6.82 17.60 -4.55
CA LEU A 202 7.97 17.64 -5.44
C LEU A 202 8.42 19.09 -5.72
N LYS A 203 7.47 20.01 -5.97
CA LYS A 203 7.77 21.44 -6.13
C LYS A 203 8.32 22.06 -4.84
N GLY A 204 7.80 21.65 -3.68
CA GLY A 204 8.27 22.10 -2.37
C GLY A 204 9.75 21.75 -2.14
N LEU A 205 10.13 20.52 -2.47
CA LEU A 205 11.50 20.02 -2.38
C LEU A 205 12.42 20.63 -3.45
N ARG A 206 11.97 20.73 -4.71
CA ARG A 206 12.75 21.34 -5.80
C ARG A 206 13.09 22.81 -5.61
N LYS A 207 12.39 23.52 -4.72
CA LYS A 207 12.72 24.90 -4.33
C LYS A 207 13.92 24.99 -3.37
N ILE A 208 14.38 23.86 -2.83
CA ILE A 208 15.50 23.81 -1.90
C ILE A 208 16.78 23.59 -2.72
N SER A 209 17.69 24.56 -2.72
CA SER A 209 18.80 24.64 -3.69
C SER A 209 19.80 23.49 -3.60
N HIS A 210 20.03 22.97 -2.39
CA HIS A 210 20.96 21.87 -2.15
C HIS A 210 20.33 20.48 -2.36
N VAL A 211 19.02 20.39 -2.59
CA VAL A 211 18.36 19.11 -2.91
C VAL A 211 18.55 18.78 -4.38
N GLU A 212 19.40 17.80 -4.63
CA GLU A 212 19.77 17.37 -5.98
C GLU A 212 18.85 16.24 -6.48
N ILE A 213 18.60 15.25 -5.62
CA ILE A 213 17.86 14.03 -5.95
C ILE A 213 16.56 13.99 -5.14
N ILE A 214 15.48 13.69 -5.84
CA ILE A 214 14.19 13.33 -5.23
C ILE A 214 13.80 12.00 -5.84
N ARG A 215 13.51 11.01 -5.00
CA ARG A 215 13.17 9.65 -5.42
C ARG A 215 12.03 9.07 -4.61
#